data_AF-A0A978VKF3-F1
#
_entry.id   AF-A0A978VKF3-F1
#
_cell.length_a   1.000
_cell.length_b   1.000
_cell.length_c   1.000
_cell.angle_alpha   90.00
_cell.angle_beta   90.00
_cell.angle_gamma   90.00
#
_symmetry.space_group_name_H-M   'P 1'
#
loop_
_entity.id
_entity.type
_entity.pdbx_description
1 polymer ?
#
loop_
_entity_poly.entity_id
_entity_poly.type
_entity_poly.pdbx_seq_one_letter_code
_entity_poly.pdbx_strand_id
1 'polypeptide(L)'
;MAPNVFGDPITDETLKALPEYANKEITTTDRAQVALSRKLSPPDFPVKVFGYIYNATGHPLKYASYYDWAGHVEETFPYPQTIENGQWGSFLHIGDYPPGQTGERKSTAAVIYDAENGLVEGRSKWVLAWHAGAFTTFKAYGTFPPNWEDVRQKLFDSDHQKTDAAYGLKATVAITDGNSPTFHATITLDQPLSNA
;
A
#
# COMPACT_ATOMS: atom_id res chain seq x y z
N MET A 1 -26.41 4.91 13.93
CA MET A 1 -25.07 5.30 14.39
C MET A 1 -24.54 6.39 13.48
N ALA A 2 -23.72 7.31 13.99
CA ALA A 2 -23.07 8.31 13.15
C ALA A 2 -22.01 7.64 12.25
N PRO A 3 -21.72 8.20 11.05
CA PRO A 3 -20.63 7.70 10.22
C PRO A 3 -19.31 7.71 11.00
N ASN A 4 -18.49 6.67 10.80
CA ASN A 4 -17.20 6.47 11.47
C ASN A 4 -17.26 6.33 13.01
N VAL A 5 -18.41 5.96 13.57
CA VAL A 5 -18.56 5.64 15.01
C VAL A 5 -18.84 4.15 15.19
N PHE A 6 -18.05 3.49 16.04
CA PHE A 6 -18.16 2.06 16.34
C PHE A 6 -18.44 1.82 17.83
N GLY A 7 -19.13 0.73 18.14
CA GLY A 7 -19.53 0.35 19.49
C GLY A 7 -20.84 1.02 19.95
N ASP A 8 -21.56 0.34 20.83
CA ASP A 8 -22.81 0.87 21.37
C ASP A 8 -22.56 1.90 22.47
N PRO A 9 -23.38 2.97 22.53
CA PRO A 9 -23.25 3.97 23.57
C PRO A 9 -23.60 3.39 24.95
N ILE A 10 -22.82 3.76 25.97
CA ILE A 10 -23.11 3.46 27.38
C ILE A 10 -23.91 4.62 27.96
N THR A 11 -25.24 4.44 28.08
CA THR A 11 -26.18 5.44 28.60
C THR A 11 -26.74 5.04 29.96
N ASP A 12 -27.57 5.92 30.56
CA ASP A 12 -28.27 5.61 31.81
C ASP A 12 -29.20 4.40 31.63
N GLU A 13 -29.84 4.26 30.48
CA GLU A 13 -30.65 3.10 30.14
C GLU A 13 -29.82 1.82 30.09
N THR A 14 -28.62 1.88 29.48
CA THR A 14 -27.68 0.75 29.46
C THR A 14 -27.26 0.34 30.87
N LEU A 15 -27.05 1.30 31.77
CA LEU A 15 -26.66 1.03 33.16
C LEU A 15 -27.85 0.50 33.98
N LYS A 16 -29.06 1.05 33.84
CA LYS A 16 -30.27 0.57 34.57
C LYS A 16 -30.60 -0.88 34.27
N ALA A 17 -30.21 -1.38 33.10
CA ALA A 17 -30.35 -2.79 32.73
C ALA A 17 -29.39 -3.72 33.52
N LEU A 18 -28.38 -3.18 34.21
CA LEU A 18 -27.45 -3.93 35.03
C LEU A 18 -27.96 -3.99 36.49
N PRO A 19 -27.94 -5.18 37.13
CA PRO A 19 -28.46 -5.36 38.49
C PRO A 19 -27.85 -4.39 39.51
N GLU A 20 -26.57 -4.03 39.35
CA GLU A 20 -25.83 -3.15 40.26
C GLU A 20 -26.24 -1.66 40.18
N TYR A 21 -26.94 -1.23 39.12
CA TYR A 21 -27.39 0.15 38.94
C TYR A 21 -28.92 0.31 38.91
N ALA A 22 -29.69 -0.78 38.99
CA ALA A 22 -31.15 -0.78 38.81
C ALA A 22 -31.92 0.18 39.73
N ASN A 23 -31.41 0.44 40.94
CA ASN A 23 -32.02 1.33 41.94
C ASN A 23 -31.07 2.45 42.40
N LYS A 24 -30.02 2.74 41.62
CA LYS A 24 -29.02 3.77 41.93
C LYS A 24 -29.27 5.02 41.11
N GLU A 25 -29.02 6.21 41.68
CA GLU A 25 -28.87 7.42 40.89
C GLU A 25 -27.59 7.30 40.05
N ILE A 26 -27.74 7.25 38.73
CA ILE A 26 -26.62 7.06 37.80
C ILE A 26 -25.93 8.40 37.56
N THR A 27 -24.63 8.43 37.84
CA THR A 27 -23.80 9.61 37.61
C THR A 27 -23.01 9.48 36.30
N THR A 28 -22.45 10.60 35.84
CA THR A 28 -21.51 10.61 34.72
C THR A 28 -20.28 9.74 34.98
N THR A 29 -19.82 9.66 36.24
CA THR A 29 -18.69 8.81 36.62
C THR A 29 -19.02 7.32 36.46
N ASP A 30 -20.23 6.90 36.82
CA ASP A 30 -20.67 5.52 36.65
C ASP A 30 -20.67 5.10 35.17
N ARG A 31 -21.24 5.94 34.28
CA ARG A 31 -21.20 5.70 32.83
C ARG A 31 -19.78 5.61 32.30
N ALA A 32 -18.89 6.50 32.73
CA ALA A 32 -17.50 6.52 32.29
C ALA A 32 -16.72 5.27 32.76
N GLN A 33 -16.95 4.81 33.99
CA GLN A 33 -16.30 3.60 34.53
C GLN A 33 -16.77 2.34 33.80
N VAL A 34 -18.07 2.21 33.53
CA VAL A 34 -18.61 1.08 32.76
C VAL A 34 -18.15 1.13 31.30
N ALA A 35 -18.07 2.32 30.70
CA ALA A 35 -17.52 2.47 29.36
C ALA A 35 -16.04 2.04 29.29
N LEU A 36 -15.23 2.39 30.30
CA LEU A 36 -13.84 1.98 30.37
C LEU A 36 -13.69 0.47 30.59
N SER A 37 -14.51 -0.14 31.46
CA SER A 37 -14.45 -1.59 31.71
C SER A 37 -14.93 -2.41 30.52
N ARG A 38 -15.79 -1.84 29.67
CA ARG A 38 -16.30 -2.45 28.43
C ARG A 38 -15.58 -1.98 27.17
N LYS A 39 -14.43 -1.33 27.31
CA LYS A 39 -13.66 -0.84 26.17
C LYS A 39 -13.37 -2.00 25.22
N LEU A 40 -14.00 -1.96 24.05
CA LEU A 40 -13.70 -2.87 22.95
C LEU A 40 -12.38 -2.45 22.30
N SER A 41 -11.66 -3.42 21.73
CA SER A 41 -10.60 -3.11 20.79
C SER A 41 -11.18 -2.33 19.61
N PRO A 42 -10.42 -1.37 19.03
CA PRO A 42 -10.84 -0.76 17.78
C PRO A 42 -11.06 -1.86 16.73
N PRO A 43 -11.96 -1.65 15.75
CA PRO A 43 -12.08 -2.56 14.63
C PRO A 43 -10.75 -2.71 13.93
N ASP A 44 -10.48 -3.92 13.43
CA ASP A 44 -9.27 -4.19 12.65
C ASP A 44 -9.30 -3.34 11.37
N PHE A 45 -8.33 -2.44 11.22
CA PHE A 45 -8.21 -1.63 10.03
C PHE A 45 -7.51 -2.45 8.95
N PRO A 46 -7.96 -2.40 7.68
CA PRO A 46 -7.26 -3.09 6.61
C PRO A 46 -5.79 -2.66 6.56
N VAL A 47 -4.89 -3.60 6.26
CA VAL A 47 -3.51 -3.26 5.91
C VAL A 47 -3.53 -2.24 4.76
N LYS A 48 -2.77 -1.15 4.84
CA LYS A 48 -2.75 -0.13 3.77
C LYS A 48 -1.33 0.19 3.35
N VAL A 49 -1.06 0.22 2.05
CA VAL A 49 0.24 0.65 1.55
C VAL A 49 0.09 2.04 0.94
N PHE A 50 0.79 3.01 1.52
CA PHE A 50 0.97 4.33 0.89
C PHE A 50 2.16 4.24 -0.05
N GLY A 51 1.90 4.31 -1.35
CA GLY A 51 2.93 4.18 -2.38
C GLY A 51 3.37 5.54 -2.91
N TYR A 52 4.67 5.74 -3.06
CA TYR A 52 5.26 6.90 -3.71
C TYR A 52 6.25 6.47 -4.78
N ILE A 53 6.20 7.12 -5.94
CA ILE A 53 7.08 6.84 -7.07
C ILE A 53 7.74 8.15 -7.49
N TYR A 54 9.06 8.22 -7.36
CA TYR A 54 9.85 9.34 -7.82
C TYR A 54 10.46 9.05 -9.19
N ASN A 55 10.31 9.99 -10.10
CA ASN A 55 10.91 9.92 -11.42
C ASN A 55 12.14 10.82 -11.53
N ALA A 56 13.30 10.25 -11.83
CA ALA A 56 14.51 10.98 -12.20
C ALA A 56 15.19 10.37 -13.44
N THR A 57 14.40 9.96 -14.44
CA THR A 57 14.93 9.38 -15.69
C THR A 57 15.23 10.40 -16.78
N GLY A 58 14.86 11.68 -16.58
CA GLY A 58 14.91 12.72 -17.61
C GLY A 58 13.69 12.75 -18.54
N HIS A 59 12.79 11.76 -18.46
CA HIS A 59 11.60 11.62 -19.29
C HIS A 59 10.38 11.22 -18.44
N PRO A 60 9.13 11.33 -18.92
CA PRO A 60 7.96 10.94 -18.15
C PRO A 60 7.91 9.42 -17.91
N LEU A 61 7.50 9.01 -16.70
CA LEU A 61 7.01 7.66 -16.44
C LEU A 61 5.52 7.60 -16.80
N LYS A 62 5.10 6.60 -17.56
CA LYS A 62 3.69 6.41 -17.92
C LYS A 62 3.17 5.13 -17.29
N TYR A 63 2.04 5.23 -16.60
CA TYR A 63 1.36 4.06 -16.06
C TYR A 63 0.97 3.12 -17.21
N ALA A 64 1.28 1.83 -17.05
CA ALA A 64 1.04 0.82 -18.07
C ALA A 64 0.00 -0.21 -17.62
N SER A 65 0.16 -0.76 -16.41
CA SER A 65 -0.71 -1.81 -15.88
C SER A 65 -0.45 -2.04 -14.39
N TYR A 66 -1.20 -2.96 -13.79
CA TYR A 66 -1.05 -3.40 -12.41
C TYR A 66 -1.49 -4.86 -12.27
N TYR A 67 -1.19 -5.45 -11.13
CA TYR A 67 -1.69 -6.76 -10.75
C TYR A 67 -1.87 -6.85 -9.25
N ASP A 68 -3.07 -7.20 -8.81
CA ASP A 68 -3.41 -7.38 -7.40
C ASP A 68 -3.51 -8.88 -7.08
N TRP A 69 -2.58 -9.40 -6.26
CA TRP A 69 -2.72 -10.74 -5.69
C TRP A 69 -3.67 -10.73 -4.49
N ALA A 70 -3.65 -9.66 -3.70
CA ALA A 70 -4.56 -9.41 -2.58
C ALA A 70 -4.70 -7.90 -2.33
N GLY A 71 -5.93 -7.43 -2.09
CA GLY A 71 -6.25 -6.02 -1.97
C GLY A 71 -6.62 -5.37 -3.30
N HIS A 72 -6.77 -4.06 -3.29
CA HIS A 72 -7.10 -3.23 -4.45
C HIS A 72 -6.60 -1.79 -4.27
N VAL A 73 -6.42 -1.07 -5.37
CA VAL A 73 -6.13 0.37 -5.32
C VAL A 73 -7.37 1.15 -4.90
N GLU A 74 -7.18 2.17 -4.06
CA GLU A 74 -8.23 3.08 -3.64
C GLU A 74 -8.65 3.98 -4.81
N GLU A 75 -9.95 4.00 -5.15
CA GLU A 75 -10.47 4.75 -6.30
C GLU A 75 -10.19 6.25 -6.23
N THR A 76 -10.18 6.81 -5.01
CA THR A 76 -9.91 8.23 -4.77
C THR A 76 -8.42 8.58 -4.77
N PHE A 77 -7.52 7.57 -4.70
CA PHE A 77 -6.07 7.70 -4.74
C PHE A 77 -5.44 6.65 -5.69
N PRO A 78 -5.75 6.71 -7.00
CA PRO A 78 -5.35 5.70 -7.98
C PRO A 78 -3.86 5.80 -8.33
N TYR A 79 -3.37 4.85 -9.14
CA TYR A 79 -2.02 4.93 -9.71
C TYR A 79 -1.86 6.19 -10.59
N PRO A 80 -0.83 7.03 -10.36
CA PRO A 80 -0.53 8.20 -11.17
C PRO A 80 -0.35 7.84 -12.64
N GLN A 81 -1.14 8.42 -13.54
CA GLN A 81 -1.13 8.07 -14.96
C GLN A 81 0.16 8.50 -15.66
N THR A 82 0.72 9.65 -15.27
CA THR A 82 2.01 10.15 -15.76
C THR A 82 2.74 10.82 -14.60
N ILE A 83 4.03 10.57 -14.48
CA ILE A 83 4.90 11.20 -13.49
C ILE A 83 6.03 11.85 -14.28
N GLU A 84 6.06 13.17 -14.36
CA GLU A 84 7.09 13.89 -15.09
C GLU A 84 8.45 13.79 -14.37
N ASN A 85 9.54 14.05 -15.10
CA ASN A 85 10.87 14.03 -14.51
C ASN A 85 10.96 15.06 -13.34
N GLY A 86 11.48 14.62 -12.20
CA GLY A 86 11.57 15.39 -10.96
C GLY A 86 10.29 15.39 -10.11
N GLN A 87 9.25 14.67 -10.51
CA GLN A 87 7.99 14.60 -9.75
C GLN A 87 7.87 13.34 -8.90
N TRP A 88 7.04 13.47 -7.86
CA TRP A 88 6.50 12.36 -7.11
C TRP A 88 5.08 12.06 -7.59
N GLY A 89 4.80 10.79 -7.82
CA GLY A 89 3.44 10.26 -7.88
C GLY A 89 3.10 9.52 -6.59
N SER A 90 1.85 9.56 -6.15
CA SER A 90 1.37 8.85 -4.96
C SER A 90 0.13 8.01 -5.25
N PHE A 91 -0.02 6.89 -4.57
CA PHE A 91 -1.23 6.04 -4.61
C PHE A 91 -1.50 5.41 -3.24
N LEU A 92 -2.71 4.88 -3.06
CA LEU A 92 -3.10 4.12 -1.87
C LEU A 92 -3.62 2.74 -2.27
N HIS A 93 -3.05 1.68 -1.69
CA HIS A 93 -3.53 0.31 -1.88
C HIS A 93 -4.09 -0.23 -0.57
N ILE A 94 -5.33 -0.73 -0.61
CA ILE A 94 -6.05 -1.25 0.54
C ILE A 94 -5.99 -2.77 0.51
N GLY A 95 -5.48 -3.35 1.58
CA GLY A 95 -5.38 -4.77 1.78
C GLY A 95 -6.73 -5.41 2.04
N ASP A 96 -6.94 -6.57 1.43
CA ASP A 96 -8.15 -7.38 1.56
C ASP A 96 -7.77 -8.83 1.90
N TYR A 97 -8.76 -9.67 2.16
CA TYR A 97 -8.56 -11.11 2.28
C TYR A 97 -8.13 -11.68 0.93
N PRO A 98 -7.07 -12.51 0.88
CA PRO A 98 -6.78 -13.28 -0.31
C PRO A 98 -8.01 -14.12 -0.71
N PRO A 99 -8.28 -14.33 -2.01
CA PRO A 99 -9.45 -15.09 -2.46
C PRO A 99 -9.56 -16.46 -1.80
N GLY A 100 -10.71 -16.73 -1.17
CA GLY A 100 -10.99 -18.01 -0.51
C GLY A 100 -10.27 -18.24 0.82
N GLN A 101 -9.64 -17.21 1.41
CA GLN A 101 -8.96 -17.32 2.70
C GLN A 101 -9.65 -16.50 3.78
N THR A 102 -9.64 -17.02 5.01
CA THR A 102 -9.95 -16.29 6.24
C THR A 102 -8.64 -16.07 7.00
N GLY A 103 -8.36 -14.86 7.47
CA GLY A 103 -7.07 -14.55 8.10
C GLY A 103 -6.73 -13.06 8.09
N GLU A 104 -5.45 -12.72 8.04
CA GLU A 104 -5.01 -11.31 7.96
C GLU A 104 -5.24 -10.75 6.56
N ARG A 105 -5.78 -9.52 6.49
CA ARG A 105 -5.87 -8.77 5.24
C ARG A 105 -4.46 -8.42 4.77
N LYS A 106 -4.21 -8.52 3.46
CA LYS A 106 -2.88 -8.26 2.88
C LYS A 106 -3.01 -7.29 1.72
N SER A 107 -2.10 -6.33 1.65
CA SER A 107 -1.84 -5.54 0.44
C SER A 107 -0.69 -6.22 -0.28
N THR A 108 -0.97 -6.88 -1.39
CA THR A 108 0.03 -7.60 -2.20
C THR A 108 -0.26 -7.34 -3.65
N ALA A 109 0.56 -6.50 -4.26
CA ALA A 109 0.31 -6.00 -5.60
C ALA A 109 1.59 -5.54 -6.29
N ALA A 110 1.46 -5.28 -7.58
CA ALA A 110 2.49 -4.69 -8.40
C ALA A 110 1.88 -3.64 -9.33
N VAL A 111 2.61 -2.55 -9.53
CA VAL A 111 2.30 -1.53 -10.54
C VAL A 111 3.41 -1.50 -11.58
N ILE A 112 3.04 -1.16 -12.81
CA ILE A 112 3.94 -1.15 -13.96
C ILE A 112 3.96 0.23 -14.58
N TYR A 113 5.17 0.74 -14.76
CA TYR A 113 5.43 1.97 -15.47
C TYR A 113 6.30 1.72 -16.70
N ASP A 114 5.90 2.31 -17.81
CA ASP A 114 6.78 2.55 -18.95
C ASP A 114 7.74 3.69 -18.58
N ALA A 115 9.03 3.43 -18.73
CA ALA A 115 10.09 4.41 -18.53
C ALA A 115 10.88 4.62 -19.82
N GLU A 116 11.26 5.85 -20.07
CA GLU A 116 12.13 6.21 -21.18
C GLU A 116 13.39 6.89 -20.65
N ASN A 117 14.48 6.75 -21.40
CA ASN A 117 15.74 7.45 -21.15
C ASN A 117 16.36 8.00 -22.46
N GLY A 118 15.57 8.06 -23.54
CA GLY A 118 16.02 8.50 -24.86
C GLY A 118 16.99 7.55 -25.58
N LEU A 119 17.45 6.45 -24.94
CA LEU A 119 18.36 5.48 -25.55
C LEU A 119 17.62 4.33 -26.25
N VAL A 120 16.42 3.99 -25.76
CA VAL A 120 15.56 2.95 -26.33
C VAL A 120 14.10 3.42 -26.28
N GLU A 121 13.54 3.77 -27.43
CA GLU A 121 12.14 4.21 -27.52
C GLU A 121 11.16 3.06 -27.15
N GLY A 122 10.21 3.37 -26.25
CA GLY A 122 8.97 2.60 -26.05
C GLY A 122 9.09 1.17 -25.51
N ARG A 123 10.16 0.82 -24.76
CA ARG A 123 10.43 -0.60 -24.41
C ARG A 123 10.76 -0.92 -22.94
N SER A 124 10.75 0.04 -22.01
CA SER A 124 11.18 -0.23 -20.64
C SER A 124 10.00 -0.33 -19.68
N LYS A 125 9.51 -1.55 -19.42
CA LYS A 125 8.49 -1.78 -18.40
C LYS A 125 9.15 -2.12 -17.08
N TRP A 126 8.90 -1.32 -16.06
CA TRP A 126 9.37 -1.55 -14.70
C TRP A 126 8.25 -2.08 -13.84
N VAL A 127 8.46 -3.27 -13.27
CA VAL A 127 7.56 -3.85 -12.27
C VAL A 127 7.99 -3.34 -10.90
N LEU A 128 7.07 -2.73 -10.17
CA LEU A 128 7.26 -2.23 -8.82
C LEU A 128 6.25 -2.95 -7.92
N ALA A 129 6.72 -3.88 -7.10
CA ALA A 129 5.86 -4.80 -6.34
C ALA A 129 6.11 -4.72 -4.84
N TRP A 130 5.05 -4.94 -4.06
CA TRP A 130 5.07 -4.85 -2.60
C TRP A 130 4.25 -5.95 -1.92
N HIS A 131 4.73 -6.37 -0.74
CA HIS A 131 3.96 -7.08 0.27
C HIS A 131 4.42 -6.60 1.67
N ALA A 132 5.10 -7.43 2.47
CA ALA A 132 5.94 -7.06 3.60
C ALA A 132 7.37 -6.69 3.13
N GLY A 133 7.85 -7.27 2.04
CA GLY A 133 9.04 -6.87 1.30
C GLY A 133 8.73 -6.04 0.05
N ALA A 134 9.79 -5.56 -0.62
CA ALA A 134 9.71 -4.78 -1.84
C ALA A 134 10.54 -5.43 -2.95
N PHE A 135 9.95 -5.54 -4.14
CA PHE A 135 10.61 -6.14 -5.29
C PHE A 135 10.47 -5.27 -6.54
N THR A 136 11.53 -5.19 -7.33
CA THR A 136 11.49 -4.56 -8.64
C THR A 136 12.27 -5.36 -9.66
N THR A 137 11.78 -5.34 -10.91
CA THR A 137 12.53 -5.88 -12.03
C THR A 137 12.13 -5.22 -13.34
N PHE A 138 13.09 -5.19 -14.27
CA PHE A 138 12.84 -4.80 -15.66
C PHE A 138 12.17 -5.92 -16.47
N LYS A 139 11.23 -5.56 -17.34
CA LYS A 139 10.66 -6.43 -18.37
C LYS A 139 10.74 -5.76 -19.74
N ALA A 140 11.32 -6.48 -20.70
CA ALA A 140 11.33 -6.04 -22.08
C ALA A 140 9.90 -6.08 -22.65
N TYR A 141 9.57 -5.17 -23.57
CA TYR A 141 8.25 -5.08 -24.18
C TYR A 141 7.68 -6.44 -24.68
N GLY A 142 8.51 -7.27 -25.32
CA GLY A 142 8.09 -8.57 -25.86
C GLY A 142 7.92 -9.68 -24.83
N THR A 143 8.24 -9.44 -23.55
CA THR A 143 8.09 -10.40 -22.46
C THR A 143 6.98 -10.01 -21.47
N PHE A 144 6.06 -9.14 -21.92
CA PHE A 144 4.91 -8.67 -21.16
C PHE A 144 3.61 -9.42 -21.54
N PRO A 145 2.72 -9.74 -20.57
CA PRO A 145 2.85 -9.57 -19.13
C PRO A 145 3.94 -10.47 -18.53
N PRO A 146 4.57 -10.07 -17.40
CA PRO A 146 5.49 -10.95 -16.70
C PRO A 146 4.76 -12.22 -16.22
N ASN A 147 5.52 -13.28 -15.95
CA ASN A 147 5.00 -14.39 -15.18
C ASN A 147 4.74 -13.91 -13.74
N TRP A 148 3.48 -13.69 -13.39
CA TRP A 148 3.08 -13.16 -12.09
C TRP A 148 3.41 -14.09 -10.93
N GLU A 149 3.45 -15.40 -11.13
CA GLU A 149 3.83 -16.32 -10.06
C GLU A 149 5.34 -16.25 -9.77
N ASP A 150 6.17 -16.10 -10.80
CA ASP A 150 7.61 -15.85 -10.62
C ASP A 150 7.88 -14.51 -9.91
N VAL A 151 7.15 -13.45 -10.28
CA VAL A 151 7.24 -12.15 -9.60
C VAL A 151 6.81 -12.28 -8.14
N ARG A 152 5.71 -13.00 -7.87
CA ARG A 152 5.20 -13.20 -6.52
C ARG A 152 6.18 -13.97 -5.65
N GLN A 153 6.74 -15.07 -6.15
CA GLN A 153 7.70 -15.87 -5.40
C GLN A 153 8.92 -15.01 -5.03
N LYS A 154 9.48 -14.29 -6.00
CA LYS A 154 10.61 -13.38 -5.77
C LYS A 154 10.28 -12.23 -4.83
N LEU A 155 9.05 -11.73 -4.86
CA LEU A 155 8.56 -10.74 -3.92
C LEU A 155 8.46 -11.31 -2.50
N PHE A 156 7.96 -12.53 -2.32
CA PHE A 156 7.84 -13.15 -1.00
C PHE A 156 9.20 -13.56 -0.41
N ASP A 157 10.20 -13.77 -1.27
CA ASP A 157 11.59 -13.99 -0.88
C ASP A 157 12.39 -12.68 -0.75
N SER A 158 11.77 -11.52 -1.00
CA SER A 158 12.43 -10.21 -0.95
C SER A 158 12.43 -9.59 0.44
N ASP A 159 13.48 -8.83 0.74
CA ASP A 159 13.57 -7.99 1.94
C ASP A 159 12.89 -6.62 1.69
N HIS A 160 13.05 -5.70 2.63
CA HIS A 160 12.46 -4.37 2.61
C HIS A 160 13.01 -3.44 1.53
N GLN A 161 14.07 -3.82 0.81
CA GLN A 161 14.64 -3.03 -0.26
C GLN A 161 15.17 -3.89 -1.41
N LYS A 162 14.93 -3.45 -2.64
CA LYS A 162 15.48 -4.07 -3.85
C LYS A 162 15.91 -3.01 -4.84
N THR A 163 16.97 -3.32 -5.59
CA THR A 163 17.41 -2.54 -6.75
C THR A 163 17.60 -3.48 -7.94
N ASP A 164 17.22 -3.03 -9.12
CA ASP A 164 17.50 -3.68 -10.40
C ASP A 164 17.87 -2.61 -11.45
N ALA A 165 18.67 -2.99 -12.43
CA ALA A 165 19.21 -2.06 -13.43
C ALA A 165 19.24 -2.73 -14.80
N ALA A 166 18.70 -2.03 -15.81
CA ALA A 166 18.62 -2.53 -17.17
C ALA A 166 18.44 -1.37 -18.16
N TYR A 167 18.99 -1.52 -19.37
CA TYR A 167 18.81 -0.58 -20.48
C TYR A 167 19.14 0.89 -20.14
N GLY A 168 20.12 1.13 -19.26
CA GLY A 168 20.51 2.49 -18.86
C GLY A 168 19.57 3.13 -17.84
N LEU A 169 18.64 2.37 -17.26
CA LEU A 169 17.76 2.76 -16.17
C LEU A 169 18.02 1.90 -14.94
N LYS A 170 17.78 2.48 -13.77
CA LYS A 170 17.89 1.82 -12.48
C LYS A 170 16.63 2.09 -11.68
N ALA A 171 16.00 1.06 -11.14
CA ALA A 171 14.91 1.21 -10.18
C ALA A 171 15.35 0.72 -8.82
N THR A 172 15.06 1.52 -7.79
CA THR A 172 15.21 1.16 -6.39
C THR A 172 13.84 1.24 -5.73
N VAL A 173 13.44 0.17 -5.04
CA VAL A 173 12.20 0.12 -4.26
C VAL A 173 12.51 -0.20 -2.82
N ALA A 174 11.72 0.35 -1.90
CA ALA A 174 11.79 0.07 -0.47
C ALA A 174 10.39 0.08 0.15
N ILE A 175 10.19 -0.67 1.23
CA ILE A 175 8.97 -0.66 2.02
C ILE A 175 9.31 -0.63 3.52
N THR A 176 8.50 0.05 4.32
CA THR A 176 8.64 0.05 5.79
C THR A 176 7.89 -1.13 6.42
N ASP A 177 8.16 -1.44 7.68
CA ASP A 177 7.38 -2.39 8.46
C ASP A 177 5.99 -1.85 8.87
N GLY A 178 5.11 -2.76 9.31
CA GLY A 178 3.85 -2.47 10.00
C GLY A 178 2.60 -2.71 9.16
N ASN A 179 1.43 -2.36 9.72
CA ASN A 179 0.12 -2.55 9.07
C ASN A 179 -0.26 -1.37 8.14
N SER A 180 0.50 -0.29 8.16
CA SER A 180 0.31 0.85 7.24
C SER A 180 1.63 1.28 6.63
N PRO A 181 2.35 0.37 5.96
CA PRO A 181 3.70 0.66 5.51
C PRO A 181 3.70 1.66 4.36
N THR A 182 4.83 2.33 4.21
CA THR A 182 5.10 3.21 3.07
C THR A 182 5.98 2.49 2.07
N PHE A 183 5.53 2.39 0.82
CA PHE A 183 6.30 1.86 -0.31
C PHE A 183 6.88 3.03 -1.11
N HIS A 184 8.20 3.04 -1.29
CA HIS A 184 8.91 4.04 -2.09
C HIS A 184 9.56 3.38 -3.29
N ALA A 185 9.32 3.92 -4.47
CA ALA A 185 10.05 3.59 -5.69
C ALA A 185 10.75 4.83 -6.22
N THR A 186 11.96 4.65 -6.75
CA THR A 186 12.71 5.68 -7.46
C THR A 186 13.27 5.06 -8.72
N ILE A 187 12.98 5.66 -9.87
CA ILE A 187 13.55 5.25 -11.16
C ILE A 187 14.48 6.35 -11.65
N THR A 188 15.74 6.01 -11.91
CA THR A 188 16.80 6.92 -12.36
C THR A 188 17.50 6.40 -13.60
N LEU A 189 18.42 7.17 -14.16
CA LEU A 189 19.45 6.64 -15.07
C LEU A 189 20.42 5.71 -14.30
N ASP A 190 20.96 4.71 -15.00
CA ASP A 190 21.92 3.71 -14.47
C ASP A 190 23.40 4.17 -14.58
N GLN A 191 23.62 5.44 -14.93
CA GLN A 191 24.95 6.06 -15.01
C GLN A 191 25.01 7.22 -14.02
N PRO A 192 26.16 7.48 -13.37
CA PRO A 192 26.34 8.72 -12.62
C PRO A 192 26.22 9.89 -13.61
N LEU A 193 25.51 10.94 -13.21
CA LEU A 193 25.65 12.25 -13.85
C LEU A 193 27.15 12.56 -13.86
N SER A 194 27.79 12.54 -15.03
CA SER A 194 29.14 13.07 -15.14
C SER A 194 29.05 14.52 -14.69
N ASN A 195 29.70 14.86 -13.58
CA ASN A 195 29.71 16.21 -13.02
C ASN A 195 29.99 17.22 -14.15
N ALA A 196 28.99 18.06 -14.44
CA ALA A 196 29.16 19.29 -15.20
C ALA A 196 29.52 20.42 -14.24
#